data_AF-A0A934E4K6-F1
#
_entry.id   AF-A0A934E4K6-F1
#
_cell.length_a   1.000
_cell.length_b   1.000
_cell.length_c   1.000
_cell.angle_alpha   90.00
_cell.angle_beta   90.00
_cell.angle_gamma   90.00
#
_symmetry.space_group_name_H-M   'P 1'
#
loop_
_entity.id
_entity.type
_entity.pdbx_description
1 polymer ?
#
loop_
_entity_poly.entity_id
_entity_poly.type
_entity_poly.pdbx_seq_one_letter_code
_entity_poly.pdbx_strand_id
1 'polypeptide(L)' 'MKLVEIRTLNFQTFSEVRFGFEPSPAILLASLLFGAAMGALGGVLPAIRAARLDILEAVRA' A
#
# COMPACT_ATOMS: atom_id res chain seq x y z
N MET A 1 -7.84 -19.29 -11.91
CA MET A 1 -6.49 -19.56 -11.39
C MET A 1 -6.23 -18.56 -10.27
N LYS A 2 -5.94 -19.01 -9.05
CA LYS A 2 -5.70 -18.10 -7.92
C LYS A 2 -4.25 -17.61 -7.97
N LEU A 3 -4.03 -16.31 -7.72
CA LEU A 3 -2.72 -15.67 -7.92
C LEU A 3 -1.71 -16.08 -6.84
N VAL A 4 -2.18 -16.27 -5.60
CA VAL A 4 -1.40 -16.78 -4.47
C VAL A 4 -2.24 -17.79 -3.71
N GLU A 5 -1.71 -18.99 -3.54
CA GLU A 5 -2.38 -20.11 -2.90
C GLU A 5 -1.42 -20.75 -1.88
N ILE A 6 -1.84 -20.78 -0.61
CA ILE A 6 -1.09 -21.40 0.47
C ILE A 6 -1.76 -22.73 0.79
N ARG A 7 -0.98 -23.80 0.76
CA ARG A 7 -1.43 -25.17 1.00
C ARG A 7 -0.75 -25.71 2.24
N THR A 8 -1.53 -26.33 3.11
CA THR A 8 -1.01 -27.06 4.26
C THR A 8 -1.55 -28.48 4.21
N LEU A 9 -0.66 -29.47 4.23
CA LEU A 9 -1.00 -30.88 4.25
C LEU A 9 -1.05 -31.38 5.69
N ASN A 10 -2.14 -32.05 6.06
CA ASN A 10 -2.22 -32.83 7.27
C ASN A 10 -1.69 -34.24 6.99
N PHE A 11 -0.50 -34.58 7.49
CA PHE A 11 0.15 -35.87 7.25
C PHE A 11 -0.52 -37.07 7.94
N GLN A 12 -1.45 -36.83 8.88
CA GLN A 12 -2.17 -37.88 9.60
C GLN A 12 -3.44 -38.32 8.87
N THR A 13 -4.15 -37.39 8.24
CA THR A 13 -5.41 -37.66 7.52
C THR A 13 -5.28 -37.53 6.01
N PHE A 14 -4.10 -37.18 5.49
CA PHE A 14 -3.84 -36.86 4.09
C PHE A 14 -4.75 -35.76 3.53
N SER A 15 -5.30 -34.90 4.39
CA SER A 15 -6.17 -33.79 4.00
C SER A 15 -5.37 -32.54 3.66
N GLU A 16 -5.67 -31.90 2.53
CA GLU A 16 -5.10 -30.62 2.11
C GLU A 16 -6.03 -29.47 2.51
N VAL A 17 -5.53 -28.50 3.28
CA VAL A 17 -6.23 -27.23 3.54
C VAL A 17 -5.63 -26.16 2.66
N ARG A 18 -6.48 -25.46 1.90
CA ARG A 18 -6.09 -24.57 0.82
C ARG A 18 -6.65 -23.16 1.05
N PHE A 19 -5.76 -22.23 1.38
CA PHE A 19 -6.10 -20.81 1.57
C PHE A 19 -5.77 -20.03 0.30
N GLY A 20 -6.76 -19.35 -0.27
CA GLY A 20 -6.57 -18.50 -1.44
C GLY A 20 -6.63 -17.03 -1.04
N PHE A 21 -5.64 -16.25 -1.45
CA PHE A 21 -5.71 -14.79 -1.34
C PHE A 21 -6.44 -14.23 -2.56
N GLU A 22 -7.65 -13.72 -2.35
CA GLU A 22 -8.54 -13.22 -3.41
C GLU A 22 -9.01 -11.80 -3.07
N PRO A 23 -8.15 -10.78 -3.26
CA PRO A 23 -8.55 -9.40 -3.05
C PRO A 23 -9.56 -8.99 -4.11
N SER A 24 -10.68 -8.40 -3.69
CA SER A 24 -11.65 -7.86 -4.64
C SER A 24 -11.07 -6.63 -5.34
N PRO A 25 -11.42 -6.37 -6.61
CA PRO A 25 -11.02 -5.15 -7.31
C PRO A 25 -11.36 -3.88 -6.52
N ALA A 26 -12.48 -3.89 -5.79
CA ALA A 26 -12.89 -2.79 -4.91
C ALA A 26 -11.90 -2.53 -3.77
N ILE A 27 -11.39 -3.58 -3.09
CA ILE A 27 -10.41 -3.44 -2.00
C ILE A 27 -9.06 -2.93 -2.54
N LEU A 28 -8.64 -3.39 -3.72
CA LEU A 28 -7.42 -2.92 -4.34
C LEU A 28 -7.49 -1.41 -4.65
N LEU A 29 -8.60 -0.96 -5.23
CA LEU A 29 -8.81 0.46 -5.50
C LEU A 29 -8.91 1.30 -4.23
N ALA A 30 -9.66 0.82 -3.23
CA ALA A 30 -9.82 1.53 -1.96
C ALA A 30 -8.49 1.68 -1.21
N SER A 31 -7.68 0.62 -1.15
CA SER A 31 -6.38 0.67 -0.46
C SER A 31 -5.37 1.58 -1.18
N LEU A 32 -5.36 1.58 -2.51
CA LEU A 32 -4.54 2.50 -3.30
C LEU A 32 -4.93 3.96 -3.08
N LEU A 33 -6.23 4.27 -3.18
CA LEU A 33 -6.74 5.62 -2.96
C LEU A 33 -6.49 6.10 -1.54
N PHE A 34 -6.69 5.23 -0.56
CA PHE A 34 -6.43 5.55 0.84
C PHE A 34 -4.94 5.87 1.08
N GLY A 35 -4.03 5.03 0.58
CA GLY A 35 -2.59 5.26 0.70
C GLY A 35 -2.15 6.56 0.00
N ALA A 36 -2.64 6.80 -1.21
CA ALA A 36 -2.37 8.03 -1.95
C ALA A 36 -2.89 9.27 -1.22
N ALA A 37 -4.11 9.22 -0.68
CA ALA A 37 -4.71 10.31 0.08
C ALA A 37 -3.92 10.59 1.37
N MET A 38 -3.56 9.55 2.13
CA MET A 38 -2.73 9.70 3.34
C MET A 38 -1.36 10.30 3.00
N GLY A 39 -0.71 9.84 1.94
CA GLY A 39 0.57 10.40 1.47
C GLY A 39 0.45 11.86 1.04
N ALA A 40 -0.60 12.21 0.30
CA ALA A 40 -0.87 13.59 -0.09
C ALA A 40 -1.14 14.47 1.14
N LEU A 41 -2.03 14.05 2.04
CA LEU A 41 -2.35 14.81 3.25
C LEU A 41 -1.13 15.05 4.14
N GLY A 42 -0.24 14.05 4.28
CA GLY A 42 1.00 14.19 5.03
C GLY A 42 2.07 15.05 4.33
N GLY A 43 2.14 14.99 2.99
CA GLY A 43 3.17 15.66 2.20
C GLY A 43 2.82 17.08 1.72
N VAL A 44 1.54 17.44 1.66
CA VAL A 44 1.10 18.73 1.08
C VAL A 44 1.53 19.92 1.94
N LEU A 45 1.42 19.86 3.27
CA LEU A 45 1.85 20.94 4.16
C LEU A 45 3.34 21.29 4.01
N PRO A 46 4.29 20.33 4.11
CA PRO A 46 5.69 20.62 3.88
C PRO A 46 5.99 21.02 2.43
N ALA A 47 5.29 20.46 1.44
CA ALA A 47 5.47 20.84 0.04
C ALA A 47 5.08 22.30 -0.23
N ILE A 48 3.98 22.77 0.34
CA ILE A 48 3.56 24.19 0.24
C ILE A 48 4.58 25.09 0.92
N ARG A 49 5.11 24.68 2.08
CA ARG A 49 6.16 25.43 2.77
C ARG A 49 7.42 25.53 1.90
N ALA A 50 7.87 24.42 1.33
CA ALA A 50 9.03 24.37 0.45
C ALA A 50 8.85 25.24 -0.80
N ALA A 51 7.66 25.24 -1.41
CA ALA A 51 7.36 26.02 -2.59
C ALA A 51 7.39 27.55 -2.37
N ARG A 52 7.38 28.01 -1.10
CA ARG A 52 7.41 29.43 -0.72
C ARG A 52 8.76 29.91 -0.19
N LEU A 53 9.76 29.04 -0.11
CA LEU A 53 11.11 29.43 0.30
C LEU A 53 11.76 30.30 -0.77
N ASP A 54 12.48 31.34 -0.34
CA ASP A 54 13.33 32.12 -1.23
C ASP A 54 14.43 31.20 -1.79
N ILE A 55 14.75 31.35 -3.07
CA ILE A 55 15.80 30.60 -3.75
C ILE A 55 17.14 30.75 -3.01
N LEU A 56 17.44 31.95 -2.50
CA LEU A 56 18.68 32.19 -1.75
C LEU A 56 18.69 31.48 -0.40
N GLU A 57 17.54 31.31 0.25
CA GLU A 57 17.41 30.54 1.49
C GLU A 57 17.48 29.04 1.21
N ALA A 58 16.83 28.55 0.15
CA ALA A 58 16.80 27.14 -0.22
C ALA A 58 18.19 26.59 -0.57
N VAL A 59 19.07 27.41 -1.19
CA VAL A 59 20.45 27.02 -1.52
C VAL A 59 21.38 27.01 -0.29
N ARG A 60 21.02 27.72 0.78
CA ARG A 60 21.81 27.82 2.02
C ARG A 60 21.44 26.80 3.09
N ALA A 61 20.26 26.17 2.97
CA ALA A 61 19.71 25.24 3.94
C ALA A 61 20.35 23.85 3.89
#